data_AF-A0A2W6CDC2-F1
#
_entry.id   AF-A0A2W6CDC2-F1
#
_cell.length_a   1.000
_cell.length_b   1.000
_cell.length_c   1.000
_cell.angle_alpha   90.00
_cell.angle_beta   90.00
_cell.angle_gamma   90.00
#
_symmetry.space_group_name_H-M   'P 1'
#
loop_
_entity.id
_entity.type
_entity.pdbx_description
1 polymer ?
#
loop_
_entity_poly.entity_id
_entity_poly.type
_entity_poly.pdbx_seq_one_letter_code
_entity_poly.pdbx_strand_id
1 'polypeptide(L)'
;MAATSTAASTAARAASARLDAARAASAQLAEGIPAAARLHIVTGKGGTGKTTVATALALSLASNRRKVLLVEVEGRQAIAQLFDVPALPYGEHRLATTPRGGQLWGLAIDAEEAMIEYLDMFYGLKRSARGLKKMGAVDFVTTLAPGLRDVLLTG
;
A
#
# COMPACT_ATOMS: atom_id res chain seq x y z
N MET A 1 37.25 6.70 -11.87
CA MET A 1 36.33 5.64 -11.42
C MET A 1 35.59 6.05 -10.13
N ALA A 2 34.96 7.24 -10.11
CA ALA A 2 34.41 7.90 -8.90
C ALA A 2 32.96 8.41 -9.06
N ALA A 3 32.20 7.89 -10.04
CA ALA A 3 30.91 8.47 -10.45
C ALA A 3 29.67 7.79 -9.83
N THR A 4 29.81 6.65 -9.16
CA THR A 4 28.69 5.85 -8.62
C THR A 4 28.19 6.31 -7.24
N SER A 5 28.98 7.08 -6.48
CA SER A 5 28.64 7.55 -5.12
C SER A 5 27.66 8.74 -5.12
N THR A 6 27.76 9.63 -6.11
CA THR A 6 26.99 10.89 -6.13
C THR A 6 25.53 10.68 -6.52
N ALA A 7 25.23 9.71 -7.39
CA ALA A 7 23.87 9.40 -7.83
C ALA A 7 23.00 8.81 -6.70
N ALA A 8 23.56 7.85 -5.93
CA ALA A 8 22.89 7.25 -4.77
C ALA A 8 22.58 8.29 -3.67
N SER A 9 23.51 9.22 -3.41
CA SER A 9 23.30 10.30 -2.43
C SER A 9 22.25 11.35 -2.86
N THR A 10 22.00 11.49 -4.16
CA THR A 10 21.03 12.46 -4.70
C THR A 10 19.62 11.88 -4.70
N ALA A 11 19.49 10.59 -5.06
CA ALA A 11 18.23 9.85 -4.96
C ALA A 11 17.72 9.77 -3.51
N ALA A 12 18.60 9.45 -2.56
CA ALA A 12 18.26 9.41 -1.13
C ALA A 12 17.82 10.79 -0.59
N ARG A 13 18.47 11.89 -1.01
CA ARG A 13 18.07 13.26 -0.65
C ARG A 13 16.73 13.65 -1.26
N ALA A 14 16.46 13.26 -2.51
CA ALA A 14 15.19 13.52 -3.16
C ALA A 14 14.04 12.70 -2.54
N ALA A 15 14.30 11.47 -2.12
CA ALA A 15 13.36 10.65 -1.36
C ALA A 15 13.07 11.26 0.03
N SER A 16 14.10 11.70 0.75
CA SER A 16 13.95 12.40 2.04
C SER A 16 13.14 13.69 1.89
N ALA A 17 13.45 14.52 0.89
CA ALA A 17 12.71 15.77 0.64
C ALA A 17 11.22 15.52 0.32
N ARG A 18 10.90 14.45 -0.41
CA ARG A 18 9.51 14.05 -0.68
C ARG A 18 8.81 13.56 0.59
N LEU A 19 9.51 12.82 1.45
CA LEU A 19 9.04 12.39 2.76
C LEU A 19 8.81 13.58 3.71
N ASP A 20 9.64 14.62 3.65
CA ASP A 20 9.51 15.82 4.48
C ASP A 20 8.35 16.72 4.02
N ALA A 21 8.17 16.89 2.70
CA ALA A 21 6.99 17.54 2.15
C ALA A 21 5.70 16.79 2.50
N ALA A 22 5.75 15.46 2.46
CA ALA A 22 4.69 14.59 2.94
C ALA A 22 4.42 14.79 4.45
N ARG A 23 5.44 14.93 5.30
CA ARG A 23 5.27 15.26 6.73
C ARG A 23 4.58 16.61 6.95
N ALA A 24 4.95 17.64 6.19
CA ALA A 24 4.33 18.97 6.33
C ALA A 24 2.85 18.96 5.92
N ALA A 25 2.52 18.36 4.76
CA ALA A 25 1.14 18.23 4.29
C ALA A 25 0.26 17.40 5.24
N SER A 26 0.85 16.38 5.87
CA SER A 26 0.13 15.47 6.76
C SER A 26 -0.12 16.00 8.17
N ALA A 27 0.63 17.01 8.63
CA ALA A 27 0.29 17.74 9.84
C ALA A 27 -1.00 18.56 9.64
N GLN A 28 -1.14 19.22 8.49
CA GLN A 28 -2.35 19.97 8.13
C GLN A 28 -3.55 19.05 7.87
N LEU A 29 -3.34 17.89 7.25
CA LEU A 29 -4.42 16.92 7.01
C LEU A 29 -4.93 16.27 8.31
N ALA A 30 -4.10 16.12 9.33
CA ALA A 30 -4.50 15.53 10.60
C ALA A 30 -5.44 16.42 11.42
N GLU A 31 -5.42 17.74 11.19
CA GLU A 31 -6.17 18.73 11.97
C GLU A 31 -7.69 18.65 11.76
N GLY A 32 -8.14 18.09 10.63
CA GLY A 32 -9.56 17.87 10.31
C GLY A 32 -10.03 16.42 10.45
N ILE A 33 -9.16 15.49 10.87
CA ILE A 33 -9.49 14.07 10.94
C ILE A 33 -9.99 13.74 12.35
N PRO A 34 -11.20 13.17 12.51
CA PRO A 34 -11.68 12.73 13.81
C PRO A 34 -10.70 11.76 14.47
N ALA A 35 -10.34 12.02 15.73
CA ALA A 35 -9.35 11.20 16.45
C ALA A 35 -9.74 9.71 16.55
N ALA A 36 -11.03 9.40 16.45
CA ALA A 36 -11.57 8.04 16.50
C ALA A 36 -11.56 7.29 15.15
N ALA A 37 -11.30 7.97 14.03
CA ALA A 37 -11.30 7.34 12.72
C ALA A 37 -10.14 6.33 12.60
N ARG A 38 -10.46 5.09 12.24
CA ARG A 38 -9.49 3.99 12.08
C ARG A 38 -9.20 3.62 10.62
N LEU A 39 -10.06 4.07 9.70
CA LEU A 39 -9.95 3.87 8.26
C LEU A 39 -9.97 5.24 7.58
N HIS A 40 -8.93 5.53 6.80
CA HIS A 40 -8.82 6.74 6.00
C HIS A 40 -8.74 6.35 4.53
N ILE A 41 -9.75 6.73 3.75
CA ILE A 41 -9.78 6.47 2.31
C ILE A 41 -9.32 7.75 1.60
N VAL A 42 -8.23 7.66 0.84
CA VAL A 42 -7.71 8.77 0.04
C VAL A 42 -8.08 8.55 -1.41
N THR A 43 -8.97 9.39 -1.94
CA THR A 43 -9.45 9.33 -3.32
C THR A 43 -9.17 10.64 -4.07
N GLY A 44 -9.39 10.62 -5.39
CA GLY A 44 -9.07 11.73 -6.29
C GLY A 44 -8.82 11.25 -7.73
N LYS A 45 -8.75 12.19 -8.67
CA LYS A 45 -8.51 11.91 -10.09
C LYS A 45 -7.16 11.21 -10.31
N GLY A 46 -6.96 10.62 -11.49
CA GLY A 46 -5.65 10.09 -11.90
C GLY A 46 -4.59 11.20 -11.89
N GLY A 47 -3.39 10.92 -11.36
CA GLY A 47 -2.28 11.86 -11.36
C GLY A 47 -2.29 12.96 -10.28
N THR A 48 -3.32 13.05 -9.42
CA THR A 48 -3.39 14.11 -8.38
C THR A 48 -2.53 13.83 -7.13
N GLY A 49 -1.73 12.77 -7.13
CA GLY A 49 -0.84 12.44 -6.00
C GLY A 49 -1.49 11.67 -4.85
N LYS A 50 -2.56 10.90 -5.09
CA LYS A 50 -3.24 10.08 -4.07
C LYS A 50 -2.29 9.26 -3.21
N THR A 51 -1.38 8.49 -3.84
CA THR A 51 -0.42 7.63 -3.14
C THR A 51 0.52 8.45 -2.26
N THR A 52 0.97 9.61 -2.75
CA THR A 52 1.83 10.53 -1.99
C THR A 52 1.09 11.08 -0.78
N VAL A 53 -0.15 11.54 -0.94
CA VAL A 53 -0.98 12.07 0.14
C VAL A 53 -1.35 11.00 1.17
N ALA A 54 -1.69 9.79 0.71
CA ALA A 54 -1.99 8.66 1.60
C ALA A 54 -0.76 8.26 2.43
N THR A 55 0.41 8.22 1.81
CA THR A 55 1.68 7.91 2.49
C THR A 55 2.06 8.99 3.50
N ALA A 56 1.90 10.25 3.10
CA ALA A 56 2.07 11.41 3.97
C ALA A 56 1.20 11.29 5.22
N LEU A 57 -0.11 11.10 5.03
CA LEU A 57 -1.07 10.93 6.11
C LEU A 57 -0.67 9.75 7.02
N ALA A 58 -0.32 8.60 6.44
CA ALA A 58 0.06 7.42 7.19
C ALA A 58 1.32 7.65 8.06
N LEU A 59 2.32 8.37 7.55
CA LEU A 59 3.53 8.74 8.30
C LEU A 59 3.24 9.72 9.45
N SER A 60 2.35 10.70 9.26
CA SER A 60 1.90 11.58 10.34
C SER A 60 1.16 10.78 11.41
N LEU A 61 0.23 9.92 11.00
CA LEU A 61 -0.51 9.08 11.93
C LEU A 61 0.42 8.15 12.72
N ALA A 62 1.43 7.56 12.07
CA ALA A 62 2.43 6.71 12.70
C ALA A 62 3.35 7.50 13.64
N SER A 63 3.67 8.76 13.34
CA SER A 63 4.56 9.60 14.15
C SER A 63 4.06 9.82 15.58
N ASN A 64 2.77 9.58 15.84
CA ASN A 64 2.18 9.54 17.19
C ASN A 64 2.36 8.17 17.89
N ARG A 65 3.47 7.46 17.65
CA ARG A 65 3.79 6.12 18.19
C ARG A 65 2.76 5.03 17.85
N ARG A 66 2.05 5.18 16.74
CA ARG A 66 1.05 4.22 16.28
C ARG A 66 1.63 3.24 15.28
N LYS A 67 1.06 2.03 15.22
CA LYS A 67 1.20 1.12 14.08
C LYS A 67 0.13 1.53 13.05
N VAL A 68 0.55 1.91 11.86
CA VAL A 68 -0.34 2.32 10.76
C VAL A 68 -0.08 1.42 9.56
N LEU A 69 -1.14 0.96 8.91
CA LEU A 69 -1.09 0.19 7.68
C LEU A 69 -1.51 1.07 6.49
N LEU A 70 -0.63 1.21 5.52
CA LEU A 70 -0.89 1.83 4.23
C LEU A 70 -1.28 0.73 3.23
N VAL A 71 -2.48 0.83 2.66
CA VAL A 71 -3.03 -0.18 1.75
C VAL A 71 -3.19 0.42 0.35
N GLU A 72 -2.79 -0.34 -0.67
CA GLU A 72 -3.06 -0.09 -2.08
C GLU A 72 -3.91 -1.24 -2.65
N VAL A 73 -4.92 -0.91 -3.46
CA VAL A 73 -5.89 -1.88 -4.00
C VAL A 73 -5.84 -2.04 -5.53
N GLU A 74 -5.08 -1.19 -6.21
CA GLU A 74 -5.05 -1.16 -7.68
C GLU A 74 -4.05 -2.16 -8.28
N GLY A 75 -3.17 -2.77 -7.48
CA GLY A 75 -2.16 -3.73 -7.94
C GLY A 75 -1.03 -3.09 -8.76
N ARG A 76 -0.81 -1.77 -8.64
CA ARG A 76 0.19 -1.01 -9.42
C ARG A 76 1.58 -1.00 -8.76
N GLN A 77 1.70 -1.53 -7.54
CA GLN A 77 2.93 -1.49 -6.75
C GLN A 77 3.41 -0.04 -6.54
N ALA A 78 2.49 0.92 -6.44
CA ALA A 78 2.82 2.32 -6.25
C ALA A 78 3.46 2.58 -4.88
N ILE A 79 3.10 1.81 -3.85
CA ILE A 79 3.80 1.82 -2.56
C ILE A 79 5.27 1.43 -2.74
N ALA A 80 5.57 0.31 -3.41
CA ALA A 80 6.94 -0.16 -3.62
C ALA A 80 7.78 0.90 -4.36
N GLN A 81 7.22 1.49 -5.41
CA GLN A 81 7.86 2.56 -6.18
C GLN A 81 8.12 3.81 -5.34
N LEU A 82 7.18 4.22 -4.49
CA LEU A 82 7.33 5.41 -3.66
C LEU A 82 8.42 5.25 -2.60
N PHE A 83 8.59 4.04 -2.08
CA PHE A 83 9.62 3.70 -1.09
C PHE A 83 10.96 3.26 -1.72
N ASP A 84 11.05 3.20 -3.05
CA ASP A 84 12.22 2.72 -3.79
C ASP A 84 12.67 1.32 -3.34
N VAL A 85 11.70 0.41 -3.19
CA VAL A 85 11.91 -0.98 -2.81
C VAL A 85 11.41 -1.92 -3.90
N PRO A 86 11.87 -3.19 -3.92
CA PRO A 86 11.27 -4.22 -4.78
C PRO A 86 9.77 -4.36 -4.55
N ALA A 87 9.06 -4.93 -5.53
CA ALA A 87 7.63 -5.20 -5.44
C ALA A 87 7.31 -5.93 -4.12
N LEU A 88 6.26 -5.46 -3.44
CA LEU A 88 5.85 -6.02 -2.17
C LEU A 88 5.14 -7.37 -2.42
N PRO A 89 5.55 -8.44 -1.72
CA PRO A 89 4.75 -9.65 -1.68
C PRO A 89 3.35 -9.37 -1.12
N TYR A 90 2.41 -10.26 -1.40
CA TYR A 90 1.08 -10.20 -0.80
C TYR A 90 1.18 -10.47 0.71
N GLY A 91 0.90 -9.44 1.52
CA GLY A 91 1.01 -9.48 2.97
C GLY A 91 1.39 -8.13 3.59
N GLU A 92 1.33 -8.03 4.92
CA GLU A 92 1.80 -6.85 5.65
C GLU A 92 3.33 -6.82 5.71
N HIS A 93 3.94 -5.76 5.17
CA HIS A 93 5.38 -5.53 5.20
C HIS A 93 5.72 -4.22 5.90
N ARG A 94 6.71 -4.22 6.80
CA ARG A 94 7.15 -2.99 7.45
C ARG A 94 7.91 -2.12 6.45
N LEU A 95 7.43 -0.90 6.22
CA LEU A 95 8.01 0.06 5.29
C LEU A 95 8.99 1.03 5.98
N ALA A 96 8.61 1.54 7.16
CA ALA A 96 9.41 2.52 7.88
C ALA A 96 9.14 2.52 9.39
N THR A 97 10.13 3.00 10.14
CA THR A 97 10.00 3.34 11.55
C THR A 97 10.14 4.86 11.69
N THR A 98 9.21 5.49 12.40
CA THR A 98 9.25 6.93 12.65
C THR A 98 10.24 7.26 13.79
N PRO A 99 10.85 8.46 13.81
CA PRO A 99 11.81 8.85 14.86
C PRO A 99 11.24 8.77 16.28
N ARG A 100 9.92 8.89 16.45
CA ARG A 100 9.25 8.83 17.76
C ARG A 100 8.89 7.41 18.20
N GLY A 101 9.17 6.39 17.39
CA GLY A 101 8.94 4.96 17.70
C GLY A 101 7.68 4.33 17.10
N GLY A 102 6.90 5.08 16.30
CA GLY A 102 5.78 4.49 15.55
C GLY A 102 6.21 3.75 14.30
N GLN A 103 5.32 2.94 13.74
CA GLN A 103 5.61 2.02 12.64
C GLN A 103 4.66 2.23 11.47
N LEU A 104 5.23 2.28 10.26
CA LEU A 104 4.47 2.26 9.02
C LEU A 104 4.63 0.87 8.37
N TRP A 105 3.50 0.23 8.13
CA TRP A 105 3.38 -1.01 7.39
C TRP A 105 2.69 -0.75 6.05
N GLY A 106 2.96 -1.59 5.07
CA GLY A 106 2.41 -1.53 3.72
C GLY A 106 1.78 -2.86 3.35
N LEU A 107 0.67 -2.79 2.61
CA LEU A 107 0.03 -3.93 1.96
C LEU A 107 -0.35 -3.50 0.54
N ALA A 108 0.25 -4.12 -0.46
CA ALA A 108 -0.22 -4.05 -1.84
C ALA A 108 -1.16 -5.24 -2.05
N ILE A 109 -2.47 -4.99 -2.12
CA ILE A 109 -3.43 -6.06 -2.31
C ILE A 109 -3.34 -6.58 -3.74
N ASP A 110 -3.22 -7.90 -3.83
CA ASP A 110 -3.33 -8.66 -5.06
C ASP A 110 -4.71 -9.33 -5.08
N ALA A 111 -5.52 -9.00 -6.09
CA ALA A 111 -6.90 -9.49 -6.16
C ALA A 111 -6.97 -11.01 -6.40
N GLU A 112 -5.98 -11.58 -7.10
CA GLU A 112 -5.92 -13.01 -7.36
C GLU A 112 -5.54 -13.77 -6.08
N GLU A 113 -4.52 -13.31 -5.36
CA GLU A 113 -4.14 -13.92 -4.07
C GLU A 113 -5.26 -13.77 -3.04
N ALA A 114 -5.92 -12.61 -2.96
CA ALA A 114 -7.08 -12.40 -2.10
C ALA A 114 -8.23 -13.34 -2.44
N MET A 115 -8.48 -13.62 -3.73
CA MET A 115 -9.50 -14.59 -4.15
C MET A 115 -9.13 -16.02 -3.72
N ILE A 116 -7.86 -16.40 -3.83
CA ILE A 116 -7.40 -17.73 -3.40
C ILE A 116 -7.52 -17.88 -1.88
N GLU A 117 -7.15 -16.86 -1.13
CA GLU A 117 -7.30 -16.80 0.32
C GLU A 117 -8.78 -16.92 0.71
N TYR A 118 -9.67 -16.18 0.04
CA TYR A 118 -11.11 -16.26 0.24
C TYR A 118 -11.66 -17.67 -0.04
N LEU A 119 -11.29 -18.27 -1.17
CA LEU A 119 -11.74 -19.63 -1.53
C LEU A 119 -11.22 -20.70 -0.55
N ASP A 120 -10.01 -20.52 -0.04
CA ASP A 120 -9.46 -21.40 0.99
C ASP A 120 -10.23 -21.24 2.31
N MET A 121 -10.43 -20.00 2.76
CA MET A 121 -11.07 -19.69 4.04
C MET A 121 -12.54 -20.11 4.11
N PHE A 122 -13.32 -19.86 3.05
CA PHE A 122 -14.77 -20.09 3.06
C PHE A 122 -15.20 -21.43 2.47
N TYR A 123 -14.41 -22.03 1.58
CA TYR A 123 -14.79 -23.28 0.88
C TYR A 123 -13.79 -24.42 1.07
N GLY A 124 -12.64 -24.18 1.74
CA GLY A 124 -11.60 -25.20 1.93
C GLY A 124 -10.92 -25.61 0.61
N LEU A 125 -11.04 -24.79 -0.44
CA LEU A 125 -10.67 -25.14 -1.80
C LEU A 125 -9.20 -24.81 -2.16
N LYS A 126 -8.26 -24.76 -1.20
CA LYS A 126 -6.85 -24.37 -1.43
C LYS A 126 -6.17 -25.04 -2.63
N ARG A 127 -6.46 -26.32 -2.84
CA ARG A 127 -5.86 -27.11 -3.94
C ARG A 127 -6.48 -26.75 -5.28
N SER A 128 -7.80 -26.62 -5.33
CA SER A 128 -8.56 -26.23 -6.52
C SER A 128 -8.30 -24.78 -6.91
N ALA A 129 -8.23 -23.86 -5.93
CA ALA A 129 -7.92 -22.45 -6.14
C ALA A 129 -6.52 -22.24 -6.76
N ARG A 130 -5.51 -22.98 -6.29
CA ARG A 130 -4.16 -22.97 -6.92
C ARG A 130 -4.14 -23.58 -8.31
N GLY A 131 -4.99 -24.58 -8.58
CA GLY A 131 -5.18 -25.10 -9.93
C GLY A 131 -5.79 -24.05 -10.86
N LEU A 132 -6.76 -23.28 -10.36
CA LEU A 132 -7.46 -22.22 -11.10
C LEU A 132 -6.52 -21.06 -11.47
N LYS A 133 -5.63 -20.66 -10.56
CA LYS A 133 -4.54 -19.70 -10.80
C LYS A 133 -3.62 -20.14 -11.95
N LYS A 134 -3.18 -21.40 -11.95
CA LYS A 134 -2.32 -21.93 -13.02
C LYS A 134 -2.97 -21.93 -14.41
N MET A 135 -4.30 -21.92 -14.47
CA MET A 135 -5.05 -21.84 -15.73
C MET A 135 -5.43 -20.41 -16.11
N GLY A 136 -5.08 -19.39 -15.32
CA GLY A 136 -5.47 -17.99 -15.55
C GLY A 136 -6.98 -17.73 -15.38
N ALA A 137 -7.71 -18.67 -14.78
CA ALA A 137 -9.16 -18.57 -14.64
C ALA A 137 -9.58 -17.59 -13.52
N VAL A 138 -8.68 -17.28 -12.58
CA VAL A 138 -8.94 -16.25 -11.55
C VAL A 138 -8.98 -14.86 -12.17
N ASP A 139 -8.02 -14.52 -13.04
CA ASP A 139 -8.03 -13.27 -13.80
C ASP A 139 -9.28 -13.15 -14.68
N PHE A 140 -9.70 -14.26 -15.30
CA PHE A 140 -10.91 -14.29 -16.10
C PHE A 140 -12.17 -14.00 -15.28
N VAL A 141 -12.32 -14.64 -14.11
CA VAL A 141 -13.50 -14.45 -13.25
C VAL A 141 -13.53 -13.04 -12.65
N THR A 142 -12.40 -12.53 -12.17
CA THR A 142 -12.32 -11.15 -11.63
C THR A 142 -12.54 -10.08 -12.69
N THR A 143 -12.21 -10.37 -13.96
CA THR A 143 -12.53 -9.50 -15.09
C THR A 143 -14.00 -9.54 -15.48
N LEU A 144 -14.63 -10.73 -15.50
CA LEU A 144 -16.04 -10.91 -15.85
C LEU A 144 -17.00 -10.41 -14.76
N ALA A 145 -16.57 -10.47 -13.50
CA ALA A 145 -17.34 -10.01 -12.34
C ALA A 145 -16.55 -8.91 -11.58
N PRO A 146 -16.56 -7.65 -12.06
CA PRO A 146 -15.83 -6.55 -11.41
C PRO A 146 -16.21 -6.38 -9.94
N GLY A 147 -17.49 -6.60 -9.60
CA GLY A 147 -17.99 -6.52 -8.23
C GLY A 147 -17.40 -7.57 -7.27
N LEU A 148 -16.86 -8.68 -7.79
CA LEU A 148 -16.16 -9.66 -6.95
C LEU A 148 -14.85 -9.07 -6.41
N ARG A 149 -14.14 -8.28 -7.23
CA ARG A 149 -12.93 -7.58 -6.78
C ARG A 149 -13.25 -6.61 -5.65
N ASP A 150 -14.34 -5.85 -5.76
CA ASP A 150 -14.74 -4.91 -4.72
C ASP A 150 -15.09 -5.61 -3.40
N VAL A 151 -15.77 -6.76 -3.46
CA VAL A 151 -16.06 -7.58 -2.27
C VAL A 151 -14.77 -8.09 -1.64
N LEU A 152 -13.83 -8.62 -2.43
CA LEU A 152 -12.54 -9.10 -1.91
C LEU A 152 -11.68 -7.98 -1.30
N LEU A 153 -11.84 -6.74 -1.76
CA LEU A 153 -11.09 -5.59 -1.24
C LEU A 153 -11.71 -4.98 0.03
N THR A 154 -12.99 -5.24 0.29
CA THR A 154 -13.75 -4.56 1.36
C THR A 154 -14.33 -5.49 2.43
N GLY A 155 -14.49 -6.78 2.13
CA GLY A 155 -15.18 -7.78 2.96
C GLY A 155 -14.26 -8.76 3.68
#